data_AF-E6YNP2-F1
#
_entry.id   AF-E6YNP2-F1
#
_cell.length_a   1.000
_cell.length_b   1.000
_cell.length_c   1.000
_cell.angle_alpha   90.00
_cell.angle_beta   90.00
_cell.angle_gamma   90.00
#
_symmetry.space_group_name_H-M   'P 1'
#
loop_
_entity.id
_entity.type
_entity.pdbx_description
1 polymer ?
#
loop_
_entity_poly.entity_id
_entity_poly.type
_entity_poly.pdbx_seq_one_letter_code
_entity_poly.pdbx_strand_id
1 'polypeptide(L)'
;MRSDLVDTLVDLIDHTQKKYLKKFNRIIIETTGLADPASILQVLLNHPILTQALEIDAVITTFDVLNSPPILESHPEIQKQLAFADKIILTKTDLIDHIIPLDFLTNKLKALNPTAQIIISHSDQCNSHELINKIIRNKKEGNIELKKRLPTVPHDHSHYQNFRAFSLDCNEPIHFATLKVFLNLLKDLYGEKLLRIKAIIALHDIHIVHLFFMVYKHFFIHQ
;
A
#
# COMPACT_ATOMS: atom_id res chain seq x y z
N MET A 1 16.20 -3.14 -16.98
CA MET A 1 15.70 -3.03 -15.60
C MET A 1 14.57 -4.01 -15.28
N ARG A 2 13.45 -4.06 -16.02
CA ARG A 2 12.35 -4.99 -15.67
C ARG A 2 12.75 -6.48 -15.77
N SER A 3 13.49 -6.89 -16.79
CA SER A 3 14.04 -8.25 -16.91
C SER A 3 15.05 -8.54 -15.81
N ASP A 4 16.01 -7.62 -15.63
CA ASP A 4 17.11 -7.73 -14.67
C ASP A 4 16.65 -7.98 -13.21
N LEU A 5 15.58 -7.31 -12.76
CA LEU A 5 14.99 -7.57 -11.43
C LEU A 5 14.42 -8.99 -11.33
N VAL A 6 13.70 -9.44 -12.36
CA VAL A 6 13.10 -10.78 -12.39
C VAL A 6 14.18 -11.83 -12.38
N ASP A 7 15.17 -11.69 -13.27
CA ASP A 7 16.27 -12.62 -13.41
C ASP A 7 17.02 -12.75 -12.08
N THR A 8 17.36 -11.62 -11.45
CA THR A 8 18.00 -11.58 -10.12
C THR A 8 17.17 -12.32 -9.05
N LEU A 9 15.86 -12.12 -9.02
CA LEU A 9 14.99 -12.76 -8.02
C LEU A 9 14.85 -14.27 -8.28
N VAL A 10 14.74 -14.67 -9.55
CA VAL A 10 14.68 -16.08 -9.94
C VAL A 10 16.00 -16.78 -9.56
N ASP A 11 17.14 -16.17 -9.84
CA ASP A 11 18.45 -16.69 -9.47
C ASP A 11 18.59 -16.79 -7.94
N LEU A 12 18.16 -15.77 -7.19
CA LEU A 12 18.17 -15.81 -5.72
C LEU A 12 17.34 -16.97 -5.17
N ILE A 13 16.16 -17.23 -5.74
CA ILE A 13 15.30 -18.36 -5.34
C ILE A 13 16.00 -19.68 -5.66
N ASP A 14 16.54 -19.83 -6.87
CA ASP A 14 17.22 -21.04 -7.31
C ASP A 14 18.46 -21.36 -6.46
N HIS A 15 19.32 -20.36 -6.22
CA HIS A 15 20.50 -20.52 -5.36
C HIS A 15 20.14 -20.86 -3.91
N THR A 16 19.01 -20.37 -3.41
CA THR A 16 18.51 -20.71 -2.07
C THR A 16 18.00 -22.15 -2.03
N GLN A 17 17.29 -22.61 -3.06
CA GLN A 17 16.80 -23.99 -3.16
C GLN A 17 17.95 -24.99 -3.31
N LYS A 18 18.97 -24.65 -4.11
CA LYS A 18 20.18 -25.45 -4.31
C LYS A 18 21.18 -25.38 -3.13
N LYS A 19 20.85 -24.64 -2.06
CA LYS A 19 21.69 -24.44 -0.86
C LYS A 19 23.04 -23.79 -1.16
N TYR A 20 23.16 -23.06 -2.27
CA TYR A 20 24.31 -22.19 -2.54
C TYR A 20 24.28 -20.93 -1.67
N LEU A 21 23.08 -20.50 -1.27
CA LEU A 21 22.86 -19.38 -0.34
C LEU A 21 22.21 -19.87 0.96
N LYS A 22 22.48 -19.16 2.06
CA LYS A 22 21.79 -19.36 3.33
C LYS A 22 20.30 -19.04 3.15
N LYS A 23 19.43 -19.88 3.73
CA LYS A 23 17.99 -19.64 3.74
C LYS A 23 17.67 -18.28 4.38
N PHE A 24 16.86 -17.49 3.68
CA PHE A 24 16.26 -16.25 4.17
C PHE A 24 14.74 -16.31 4.02
N ASN A 25 14.04 -15.48 4.77
CA ASN A 25 12.58 -15.46 4.81
C ASN A 25 12.00 -14.16 4.25
N ARG A 26 12.86 -13.24 3.80
CA ARG A 26 12.47 -11.90 3.37
C ARG A 26 13.46 -11.36 2.34
N ILE A 27 12.92 -10.66 1.35
CA ILE A 27 13.67 -9.87 0.37
C ILE A 27 13.21 -8.42 0.54
N ILE A 28 14.15 -7.48 0.59
CA ILE A 28 13.88 -6.05 0.55
C ILE A 28 14.35 -5.55 -0.80
N ILE A 29 13.45 -4.92 -1.55
CA ILE A 29 13.75 -4.32 -2.84
C ILE A 29 13.81 -2.82 -2.61
N GLU A 30 15.00 -2.24 -2.68
CA GLU A 30 15.17 -0.80 -2.74
C GLU A 30 14.94 -0.34 -4.18
N THR A 31 14.08 0.66 -4.33
CA THR A 31 13.76 1.23 -5.62
C THR A 31 14.37 2.62 -5.69
N THR A 32 14.78 3.07 -6.88
CA THR A 32 15.26 4.46 -7.03
C THR A 32 14.16 5.44 -6.61
N GLY A 33 14.53 6.64 -6.17
CA GLY A 33 13.57 7.64 -5.67
C GLY A 33 12.49 8.07 -6.67
N LEU A 34 12.65 7.74 -7.96
CA LEU A 34 11.71 8.03 -9.04
C LEU A 34 11.05 6.76 -9.62
N ALA A 35 11.32 5.60 -9.03
CA ALA A 35 10.70 4.37 -9.47
C ALA A 35 9.21 4.35 -9.13
N ASP A 36 8.39 4.03 -10.13
CA ASP A 36 6.97 3.80 -9.96
C ASP A 36 6.72 2.46 -9.27
N PRO A 37 6.15 2.44 -8.04
CA PRO A 37 5.89 1.19 -7.31
C PRO A 37 4.93 0.26 -8.06
N ALA A 38 4.00 0.82 -8.85
CA ALA A 38 3.02 0.03 -9.59
C ALA A 38 3.70 -0.88 -10.63
N SER A 39 4.64 -0.31 -11.39
CA SER A 39 5.42 -1.04 -12.39
C SER A 39 6.21 -2.21 -11.80
N ILE A 40 6.78 -2.04 -10.61
CA ILE A 40 7.55 -3.10 -9.94
C ILE A 40 6.62 -4.20 -9.46
N LEU A 41 5.54 -3.82 -8.76
CA LEU A 41 4.56 -4.78 -8.26
C LEU A 41 3.91 -5.56 -9.41
N GLN A 42 3.63 -4.91 -10.55
CA GLN A 42 3.08 -5.58 -11.73
C GLN A 42 4.01 -6.69 -12.22
N VAL A 43 5.32 -6.46 -12.24
CA VAL A 43 6.29 -7.48 -12.67
C VAL A 43 6.29 -8.65 -11.69
N LEU A 44 6.36 -8.37 -10.39
CA LEU A 44 6.42 -9.41 -9.35
C LEU A 44 5.14 -10.24 -9.29
N LEU A 45 3.98 -9.60 -9.41
CA LEU A 45 2.67 -10.22 -9.28
C LEU A 45 2.22 -10.97 -10.54
N ASN A 46 2.87 -10.75 -11.69
CA ASN A 46 2.53 -11.42 -12.95
C ASN A 46 3.57 -12.45 -13.38
N HIS A 47 4.67 -12.61 -12.65
CA HIS A 47 5.69 -13.60 -12.99
C HIS A 47 5.40 -14.94 -12.29
N PRO A 48 5.10 -16.04 -13.02
CA PRO A 48 4.63 -17.30 -12.43
C PRO A 48 5.55 -17.86 -11.35
N ILE A 49 6.86 -17.89 -11.62
CA ILE A 49 7.86 -18.42 -10.68
C ILE A 49 7.88 -17.59 -9.39
N LEU A 50 7.79 -16.26 -9.51
CA LEU A 50 7.85 -15.37 -8.35
C LEU A 50 6.57 -15.49 -7.52
N THR A 51 5.41 -15.54 -8.16
CA THR A 51 4.12 -15.69 -7.46
C THR A 51 3.97 -17.02 -6.73
N GLN A 52 4.69 -18.07 -7.17
CA GLN A 52 4.70 -19.37 -6.49
C GLN A 52 5.66 -19.40 -5.29
N ALA A 53 6.74 -18.62 -5.35
CA ALA A 53 7.82 -18.67 -4.35
C ALA A 53 7.81 -17.51 -3.35
N LEU A 54 7.21 -16.37 -3.69
CA LEU A 54 7.26 -15.13 -2.92
C LEU A 54 5.85 -14.58 -2.67
N GLU A 55 5.71 -13.86 -1.56
CA GLU A 55 4.52 -13.08 -1.22
C GLU A 55 4.93 -11.61 -1.04
N ILE A 56 4.16 -10.69 -1.61
CA ILE A 56 4.38 -9.26 -1.37
C ILE A 56 3.79 -8.92 0.00
N ASP A 57 4.66 -8.53 0.92
CA ASP A 57 4.25 -8.14 2.28
C ASP A 57 3.72 -6.70 2.34
N ALA A 58 4.56 -5.73 1.97
CA ALA A 58 4.25 -4.33 2.12
C ALA A 58 5.03 -3.45 1.13
N VAL A 59 4.41 -2.35 0.72
CA VAL A 59 5.11 -1.21 0.13
C VAL A 59 5.44 -0.22 1.23
N ILE A 60 6.71 0.10 1.41
CA ILE A 60 7.17 1.05 2.43
C ILE A 60 7.72 2.28 1.73
N THR A 61 7.28 3.46 2.15
CA THR A 61 7.75 4.73 1.61
C THR A 61 8.28 5.58 2.75
N THR A 62 9.50 6.10 2.59
CA THR A 62 10.05 7.12 3.49
C THR A 62 9.66 8.49 2.97
N PHE A 63 9.26 9.38 3.88
CA PHE A 63 8.92 10.75 3.57
C PHE A 63 9.67 11.69 4.50
N ASP A 64 10.53 12.51 3.91
CA ASP A 64 11.28 13.55 4.61
C ASP A 64 10.33 14.70 4.98
N VAL A 65 10.13 14.91 6.27
CA VAL A 65 9.22 15.95 6.78
C VAL A 65 9.72 17.38 6.56
N LEU A 66 11.01 17.58 6.30
CA LEU A 66 11.56 18.88 5.93
C LEU A 66 11.20 19.25 4.49
N ASN A 67 10.87 18.25 3.65
CA ASN A 67 10.30 18.53 2.35
C ASN A 67 8.88 19.09 2.53
N SER A 68 8.74 20.35 2.16
CA SER A 68 7.56 21.14 2.46
C SER A 68 6.31 20.64 1.68
N PRO A 69 5.09 20.92 2.18
CA PRO A 69 3.83 20.62 1.51
C PRO A 69 3.76 20.98 -0.01
N PRO A 70 4.42 22.05 -0.51
CA PRO A 70 4.55 22.36 -1.94
C PRO A 70 5.19 21.27 -2.80
N ILE A 71 6.12 20.46 -2.26
CA ILE A 71 6.75 19.37 -3.01
C ILE A 71 5.74 18.26 -3.30
N LEU A 72 4.85 17.96 -2.34
CA LEU A 72 3.76 17.02 -2.58
C LEU A 72 2.89 17.52 -3.75
N GLU A 73 2.57 18.81 -3.79
CA GLU A 73 1.69 19.38 -4.81
C GLU A 73 2.34 19.44 -6.19
N SER A 74 3.65 19.69 -6.25
CA SER A 74 4.39 19.88 -7.49
C SER A 74 4.85 18.57 -8.14
N HIS A 75 4.92 17.46 -7.40
CA HIS A 75 5.46 16.20 -7.89
C HIS A 75 4.44 15.05 -7.80
N PRO A 76 3.73 14.73 -8.89
CA PRO A 76 2.74 13.65 -8.89
C PRO A 76 3.34 12.27 -8.61
N GLU A 77 4.65 12.08 -8.88
CA GLU A 77 5.36 10.84 -8.56
C GLU A 77 5.41 10.57 -7.05
N ILE A 78 5.70 11.60 -6.25
CA ILE A 78 5.72 11.49 -4.78
C ILE A 78 4.32 11.15 -4.26
N GLN A 79 3.28 11.77 -4.82
CA GLN A 79 1.90 11.46 -4.45
C GLN A 79 1.52 10.01 -4.76
N LYS A 80 1.95 9.49 -5.92
CA LYS A 80 1.73 8.08 -6.28
C LYS A 80 2.43 7.14 -5.29
N GLN A 81 3.69 7.38 -4.97
CA GLN A 81 4.45 6.56 -4.04
C GLN A 81 3.77 6.51 -2.66
N LEU A 82 3.36 7.68 -2.13
CA LEU A 82 2.63 7.78 -0.87
C LEU A 82 1.24 7.09 -0.92
N ALA A 83 0.54 7.15 -2.05
CA ALA A 83 -0.73 6.46 -2.25
C ALA A 83 -0.59 4.92 -2.33
N PHE A 84 0.54 4.43 -2.85
CA PHE A 84 0.86 2.99 -2.89
C PHE A 84 1.37 2.44 -1.56
N ALA A 85 1.94 3.29 -0.71
CA ALA A 85 2.54 2.88 0.56
C ALA A 85 1.54 2.16 1.49
N ASP A 86 1.89 0.98 1.97
CA ASP A 86 1.26 0.40 3.16
C ASP A 86 1.75 1.08 4.45
N LYS A 87 3.02 1.45 4.49
CA LYS A 87 3.64 2.18 5.60
C LYS A 87 4.34 3.42 5.08
N ILE A 88 4.08 4.56 5.70
CA ILE A 88 4.77 5.82 5.44
C ILE A 88 5.63 6.14 6.66
N ILE A 89 6.95 6.14 6.48
CA ILE A 89 7.91 6.45 7.54
C ILE A 89 8.29 7.92 7.41
N LEU A 90 7.93 8.72 8.41
CA LEU A 90 8.31 10.13 8.51
C LEU A 90 9.73 10.23 9.06
N THR A 91 10.65 10.71 8.23
CA THR A 91 12.06 10.89 8.58
C THR A 91 12.38 12.35 8.89
N LYS A 92 13.48 12.61 9.60
CA LYS A 92 13.93 13.96 10.02
C LYS A 92 12.93 14.72 10.91
N THR A 93 12.14 13.98 11.68
CA THR A 93 11.12 14.55 12.58
C THR A 93 11.73 15.28 13.78
N ASP A 94 12.97 14.95 14.12
CA ASP A 94 13.82 15.65 15.08
C ASP A 94 14.21 17.07 14.65
N LEU A 95 14.10 17.40 13.34
CA LEU A 95 14.46 18.70 12.79
C LEU A 95 13.24 19.62 12.59
N ILE A 96 12.04 19.20 13.02
CA ILE A 96 10.81 20.01 12.97
C ILE A 96 10.76 20.92 14.21
N ASP A 97 11.69 21.87 14.30
CA ASP A 97 11.69 22.88 15.36
C ASP A 97 10.66 23.99 15.07
N HIS A 98 9.36 23.64 14.93
CA HIS A 98 8.20 24.56 14.85
C HIS A 98 7.77 25.11 13.47
N ILE A 99 8.30 24.63 12.34
CA ILE A 99 7.95 25.17 11.01
C ILE A 99 6.61 24.62 10.47
N ILE A 100 6.31 23.34 10.71
CA ILE A 100 5.06 22.68 10.27
C ILE A 100 4.54 21.80 11.41
N PRO A 101 3.28 21.95 11.86
CA PRO A 101 2.70 21.02 12.82
C PRO A 101 2.68 19.62 12.21
N LEU A 102 3.27 18.63 12.89
CA LEU A 102 3.28 17.24 12.44
C LEU A 102 1.86 16.71 12.21
N ASP A 103 0.88 17.20 12.97
CA ASP A 103 -0.54 16.90 12.80
C ASP A 103 -1.07 17.37 11.44
N PHE A 104 -0.64 18.54 10.95
CA PHE A 104 -1.04 19.03 9.63
C PHE A 104 -0.53 18.10 8.52
N LEU A 105 0.74 17.71 8.57
CA LEU A 105 1.32 16.77 7.61
C LEU A 105 0.65 15.40 7.69
N THR A 106 0.41 14.90 8.89
CA THR A 106 -0.26 13.61 9.13
C THR A 106 -1.67 13.61 8.56
N ASN A 107 -2.43 14.69 8.76
CA ASN A 107 -3.76 14.85 8.18
C ASN A 107 -3.74 14.89 6.65
N LYS A 108 -2.76 15.61 6.06
CA LYS A 108 -2.56 15.65 4.60
C LYS A 108 -2.23 14.25 4.04
N LEU A 109 -1.36 13.50 4.69
CA LEU A 109 -1.01 12.13 4.29
C LEU A 109 -2.18 11.15 4.47
N LYS A 110 -2.97 11.31 5.52
CA LYS A 110 -4.20 10.53 5.73
C LYS A 110 -5.27 10.81 4.68
N ALA A 111 -5.42 12.05 4.26
CA ALA A 111 -6.33 12.41 3.17
C ALA A 111 -5.90 11.78 1.84
N LEU A 112 -4.59 11.71 1.58
CA LEU A 112 -4.03 11.06 0.39
C LEU A 112 -4.15 9.53 0.44
N ASN A 113 -3.82 8.91 1.58
CA ASN A 113 -3.86 7.47 1.76
C ASN A 113 -4.37 7.10 3.17
N PRO A 114 -5.69 6.94 3.33
CA PRO A 114 -6.29 6.57 4.62
C PRO A 114 -5.87 5.19 5.14
N THR A 115 -5.36 4.33 4.24
CA THR A 115 -5.02 2.94 4.55
C THR A 115 -3.57 2.72 4.95
N ALA A 116 -2.72 3.75 4.85
CA ALA A 116 -1.33 3.67 5.24
C ALA A 116 -1.18 3.79 6.76
N GLN A 117 -0.30 2.96 7.33
CA GLN A 117 0.22 3.19 8.68
C GLN A 117 1.30 4.28 8.60
N ILE A 118 1.17 5.34 9.39
CA ILE A 118 2.18 6.41 9.48
C ILE A 118 3.06 6.11 10.69
N ILE A 119 4.38 6.09 10.50
CA ILE A 119 5.39 5.77 11.52
C ILE A 119 6.36 6.95 11.63
N ILE A 120 6.66 7.40 12.84
CA ILE A 120 7.57 8.52 13.10
C ILE A 120 8.95 7.98 13.48
N SER A 121 10.00 8.29 12.70
CA SER A 121 11.32 7.64 12.85
C SER A 121 12.03 7.92 14.18
N HIS A 122 11.81 9.08 14.79
CA HIS A 122 12.44 9.47 16.07
C HIS A 122 11.53 9.23 17.28
N SER A 123 10.45 8.46 17.12
CA SER A 123 9.60 8.05 18.23
C SER A 123 10.00 6.68 18.79
N ASP A 124 9.64 6.40 20.04
CA ASP A 124 9.85 5.09 20.68
C ASP A 124 9.18 3.92 19.92
N GLN A 125 8.29 4.23 18.97
CA GLN A 125 7.58 3.29 18.11
C GLN A 125 8.41 2.88 16.88
N CYS A 126 9.50 3.58 16.55
CA CYS A 126 10.34 3.22 15.41
C CYS A 126 11.39 2.16 15.76
N ASN A 127 10.94 0.92 15.98
CA ASN A 127 11.85 -0.23 16.00
C ASN A 127 11.95 -0.88 14.61
N SER A 128 13.12 -1.44 14.28
CA SER A 128 13.37 -2.09 12.97
C SER A 128 12.37 -3.21 12.67
N HIS A 129 11.88 -3.85 13.73
CA HIS A 129 10.81 -4.84 13.65
C HIS A 129 9.49 -4.24 13.18
N GLU A 130 9.04 -3.09 13.66
CA GLU A 130 7.78 -2.45 13.27
C GLU A 130 7.80 -1.97 11.82
N LEU A 131 8.96 -1.56 11.32
CA LEU A 131 9.14 -1.22 9.91
C LEU A 131 8.92 -2.45 9.01
N ILE A 132 9.54 -3.57 9.36
CA ILE A 132 9.66 -4.75 8.49
C ILE A 132 8.61 -5.84 8.79
N ASN A 133 7.97 -5.79 9.95
CA ASN A 133 6.99 -6.81 10.35
C ASN A 133 5.81 -6.84 9.38
N LYS A 134 5.34 -8.08 9.14
CA LYS A 134 4.17 -8.34 8.31
C LYS A 134 3.03 -7.47 8.83
N ILE A 135 2.26 -6.88 7.93
CA ILE A 135 1.06 -6.15 8.33
C ILE A 135 0.09 -7.19 8.90
N ILE A 136 0.11 -7.38 10.22
CA ILE A 136 -0.84 -8.24 10.93
C ILE A 136 -2.18 -7.53 10.86
N ARG A 137 -2.92 -7.76 9.77
CA ARG A 137 -4.33 -7.43 9.68
C ARG A 137 -5.08 -8.40 10.59
N ASN A 138 -5.21 -8.06 11.87
CA ASN A 138 -5.94 -8.86 12.85
C ASN A 138 -7.35 -9.19 12.32
N LYS A 139 -7.57 -10.45 11.89
CA LYS A 139 -8.88 -10.99 11.48
C LYS A 139 -9.95 -10.85 12.58
N LYS A 140 -9.57 -10.63 13.85
CA LYS A 140 -10.47 -10.55 15.01
C LYS A 140 -10.79 -9.13 15.51
N GLU A 141 -10.03 -8.11 15.13
CA GLU A 141 -10.25 -6.71 15.58
C GLU A 141 -10.78 -5.80 14.45
N GLY A 142 -10.91 -6.37 13.24
CA GLY A 142 -11.28 -5.65 12.01
C GLY A 142 -12.67 -4.99 12.01
N ASN A 143 -13.54 -5.27 12.98
CA ASN A 143 -14.88 -4.66 13.00
C ASN A 143 -14.97 -3.37 13.81
N ILE A 144 -14.06 -3.11 14.76
CA ILE A 144 -14.20 -2.00 15.72
C ILE A 144 -13.19 -0.88 15.42
N GLU A 145 -11.96 -1.20 15.01
CA GLU A 145 -10.94 -0.18 14.71
C GLU A 145 -11.01 0.38 13.28
N LEU A 146 -11.42 -0.41 12.28
CA LEU A 146 -11.59 0.10 10.92
C LEU A 146 -12.73 1.11 10.85
N LYS A 147 -13.84 0.88 11.57
CA LYS A 147 -14.94 1.85 11.71
C LYS A 147 -14.52 3.17 12.38
N LYS A 148 -13.53 3.15 13.28
CA LYS A 148 -13.01 4.36 13.94
C LYS A 148 -11.98 5.12 13.09
N ARG A 149 -11.37 4.48 12.09
CA ARG A 149 -10.30 5.04 11.25
C ARG A 149 -10.77 5.56 9.90
N LEU A 150 -12.01 5.29 9.51
CA LEU A 150 -12.59 5.74 8.26
C LEU A 150 -13.35 7.05 8.51
N PRO A 151 -12.91 8.19 7.96
CA PRO A 151 -13.66 9.42 8.08
C PRO A 151 -15.02 9.26 7.38
N THR A 152 -16.09 9.41 8.16
CA THR A 152 -17.43 9.68 7.65
C THR A 152 -17.39 11.01 6.90
N VAL A 153 -17.65 10.99 5.59
CA VAL A 153 -17.73 12.20 4.75
C VAL A 153 -18.80 13.14 5.34
N PRO A 154 -18.49 14.42 5.66
CA PRO A 154 -18.66 15.47 4.64
C PRO A 154 -17.73 16.71 4.70
N HIS A 155 -17.46 17.19 3.48
CA HIS A 155 -17.30 18.58 3.01
C HIS A 155 -16.00 19.37 3.27
N ASP A 156 -15.47 19.80 2.12
CA ASP A 156 -14.73 21.02 1.82
C ASP A 156 -13.45 21.29 2.63
N HIS A 157 -12.29 21.13 1.97
CA HIS A 157 -11.25 22.17 1.90
C HIS A 157 -10.07 21.72 1.00
N SER A 158 -9.87 22.52 -0.05
CA SER A 158 -8.57 22.87 -0.69
C SER A 158 -7.79 21.84 -1.54
N HIS A 159 -7.85 22.08 -2.86
CA HIS A 159 -6.79 21.99 -3.88
C HIS A 159 -6.04 20.69 -4.25
N TYR A 160 -6.34 19.50 -3.71
CA TYR A 160 -5.76 18.25 -4.26
C TYR A 160 -6.55 17.73 -5.47
N GLN A 161 -6.29 18.29 -6.65
CA GLN A 161 -7.06 17.92 -7.85
C GLN A 161 -6.68 16.57 -8.47
N ASN A 162 -5.54 15.95 -8.12
CA ASN A 162 -5.01 14.83 -8.89
C ASN A 162 -5.21 13.43 -8.29
N PHE A 163 -5.25 13.27 -6.95
CA PHE A 163 -5.44 11.98 -6.30
C PHE A 163 -6.48 12.08 -5.18
N ARG A 164 -7.39 11.11 -5.12
CA ARG A 164 -8.47 11.06 -4.12
C ARG A 164 -8.60 9.65 -3.59
N ALA A 165 -8.78 9.54 -2.28
CA ALA A 165 -9.15 8.30 -1.63
C ALA A 165 -10.67 8.28 -1.39
N PHE A 166 -11.29 7.13 -1.63
CA PHE A 166 -12.70 6.89 -1.38
C PHE A 166 -12.84 5.69 -0.44
N SER A 167 -13.79 5.74 0.49
CA SER A 167 -14.21 4.59 1.28
C SER A 167 -15.64 4.23 0.92
N LEU A 168 -15.92 2.93 0.84
CA LEU A 168 -17.23 2.37 0.62
C LEU A 168 -17.47 1.33 1.70
N ASP A 169 -18.56 1.48 2.43
CA ASP A 169 -19.00 0.54 3.44
C ASP A 169 -20.28 -0.16 2.99
N CYS A 170 -20.34 -1.48 3.16
CA CYS A 170 -21.52 -2.28 2.88
C CYS A 170 -21.82 -3.16 4.10
N ASN A 171 -23.05 -3.10 4.59
CA ASN A 171 -23.47 -3.83 5.79
C ASN A 171 -23.99 -5.24 5.48
N GLU A 172 -24.15 -5.58 4.20
CA GLU A 172 -24.68 -6.86 3.74
C GLU A 172 -23.59 -7.62 2.97
N PRO A 173 -23.56 -8.96 3.02
CA PRO A 173 -22.67 -9.75 2.18
C PRO A 173 -22.91 -9.46 0.69
N ILE A 174 -21.88 -9.64 -0.14
CA ILE A 174 -21.94 -9.35 -1.58
C ILE A 174 -21.76 -10.66 -2.34
N HIS A 175 -22.55 -10.90 -3.39
CA HIS A 175 -22.29 -12.04 -4.28
C HIS A 175 -21.01 -11.82 -5.07
N PHE A 176 -20.24 -12.89 -5.26
CA PHE A 176 -18.95 -12.80 -5.97
C PHE A 176 -19.10 -12.26 -7.40
N ALA A 177 -20.18 -12.63 -8.09
CA ALA A 177 -20.48 -12.14 -9.43
C ALA A 177 -20.67 -10.61 -9.45
N THR A 178 -21.43 -10.05 -8.50
CA THR A 178 -21.65 -8.61 -8.36
C THR A 178 -20.35 -7.87 -8.10
N LEU A 179 -19.53 -8.41 -7.19
CA LEU A 179 -18.22 -7.85 -6.90
C LEU A 179 -17.34 -7.82 -8.15
N LYS A 180 -17.28 -8.92 -8.91
CA LYS A 180 -16.49 -9.00 -10.15
C LYS A 180 -16.94 -7.96 -11.18
N VAL A 181 -18.24 -7.75 -11.35
CA VAL A 181 -18.79 -6.72 -12.25
C VAL A 181 -18.39 -5.33 -11.77
N PHE A 182 -18.58 -5.01 -10.49
CA PHE A 182 -18.21 -3.72 -9.91
C PHE A 182 -16.72 -3.42 -10.12
N LEU A 183 -15.87 -4.41 -9.82
CA LEU A 183 -14.43 -4.31 -9.96
C LEU A 183 -14.00 -4.11 -11.42
N ASN A 184 -14.66 -4.78 -12.38
CA ASN A 184 -14.43 -4.56 -13.81
C ASN A 184 -14.85 -3.14 -14.23
N LEU A 185 -16.02 -2.66 -13.79
CA LEU A 185 -16.46 -1.29 -14.06
C LEU A 185 -15.47 -0.24 -13.54
N LEU A 186 -14.94 -0.43 -12.33
CA LEU A 186 -13.91 0.47 -11.79
C LEU A 186 -12.65 0.49 -12.67
N LYS A 187 -12.23 -0.67 -13.18
CA LYS A 187 -11.10 -0.76 -14.10
C LYS A 187 -11.37 -0.07 -15.43
N ASP A 188 -12.56 -0.27 -15.99
CA ASP A 188 -12.92 0.30 -17.29
C ASP A 188 -13.07 1.83 -17.22
N LEU A 189 -13.64 2.34 -16.12
CA LEU A 189 -13.86 3.78 -15.92
C LEU A 189 -12.60 4.54 -15.50
N TYR A 190 -11.81 3.97 -14.58
CA TYR A 190 -10.67 4.67 -13.98
C TYR A 190 -9.31 4.19 -14.46
N GLY A 191 -9.20 2.97 -14.97
CA GLY A 191 -8.01 2.43 -15.64
C GLY A 191 -6.69 2.78 -14.94
N GLU A 192 -5.83 3.49 -15.65
CA GLU A 192 -4.49 3.91 -15.20
C GLU A 192 -4.52 4.94 -14.04
N LYS A 193 -5.68 5.59 -13.80
CA LYS A 193 -5.88 6.55 -12.70
C LYS A 193 -6.15 5.84 -11.37
N LEU A 194 -6.50 4.55 -11.41
CA LEU A 194 -6.78 3.76 -10.22
C LEU A 194 -5.48 3.20 -9.66
N LEU A 195 -4.97 3.83 -8.60
CA LEU A 195 -3.71 3.41 -7.98
C LEU A 195 -3.90 2.14 -7.16
N ARG A 196 -4.87 2.15 -6.24
CA ARG A 196 -4.99 1.14 -5.22
C ARG A 196 -6.41 0.93 -4.74
N ILE A 197 -6.78 -0.32 -4.54
CA ILE A 197 -7.99 -0.69 -3.81
C ILE A 197 -7.58 -1.69 -2.73
N LYS A 198 -8.08 -1.46 -1.51
CA LYS A 198 -8.09 -2.47 -0.46
C LYS A 198 -9.53 -2.67 -0.03
N ALA A 199 -9.95 -3.91 0.11
CA ALA A 199 -11.30 -4.21 0.59
C ALA A 199 -11.30 -5.45 1.46
N ILE A 200 -12.12 -5.40 2.51
CA ILE A 200 -12.51 -6.56 3.33
C ILE A 200 -13.96 -6.83 2.95
N ILE A 201 -14.22 -8.00 2.37
CA ILE A 201 -15.54 -8.28 1.78
C ILE A 201 -16.09 -9.56 2.38
N ALA A 202 -17.30 -9.47 2.93
CA ALA A 202 -18.12 -10.62 3.25
C ALA A 202 -18.82 -11.10 1.97
N LEU A 203 -18.61 -12.35 1.58
CA LEU A 203 -19.28 -12.93 0.41
C LEU A 203 -20.47 -13.80 0.83
N HIS A 204 -21.55 -13.77 0.05
CA HIS A 204 -22.71 -14.64 0.28
C HIS A 204 -22.38 -16.13 0.13
N ASP A 205 -21.51 -16.45 -0.84
CA ASP A 205 -21.31 -17.82 -1.30
C ASP A 205 -20.20 -18.56 -0.52
N ILE A 206 -19.54 -17.89 0.43
CA ILE A 206 -18.40 -18.41 1.20
C ILE A 206 -18.42 -17.82 2.62
N HIS A 207 -18.39 -18.65 3.66
CA HIS A 207 -18.36 -18.22 5.07
C HIS A 207 -17.05 -17.52 5.50
N ILE A 208 -16.16 -17.16 4.57
CA ILE A 208 -14.86 -16.56 4.83
C ILE A 208 -14.85 -15.14 4.29
N VAL A 209 -14.38 -14.21 5.13
CA VAL A 209 -14.11 -12.82 4.74
C VAL A 209 -12.88 -12.80 3.84
N HIS A 210 -13.03 -12.38 2.59
CA HIS A 210 -11.93 -12.26 1.64
C HIS A 210 -11.31 -10.87 1.70
N LEU A 211 -9.97 -10.83 1.72
CA LEU A 211 -9.20 -9.60 1.60
C LEU A 211 -8.80 -9.42 0.13
N PHE A 212 -9.28 -8.33 -0.48
CA PHE A 212 -8.89 -7.92 -1.82
C PHE A 212 -7.80 -6.87 -1.72
N PHE A 213 -6.72 -7.10 -2.47
CA PHE A 213 -5.70 -6.09 -2.71
C PHE A 213 -5.58 -5.92 -4.22
N MET A 214 -5.87 -4.70 -4.68
CA MET A 214 -5.66 -4.33 -6.07
C MET A 214 -4.44 -3.44 -6.14
N VAL A 215 -3.42 -3.95 -6.83
CA VAL A 215 -2.36 -3.16 -7.44
C VAL A 215 -2.55 -3.29 -8.92
N TYR A 216 -2.79 -2.17 -9.61
CA TYR A 216 -2.71 -2.01 -11.06
C TYR A 216 -3.13 -3.22 -11.95
N LYS A 217 -4.32 -3.13 -12.56
CA LYS A 217 -4.90 -4.08 -13.54
C LYS A 217 -5.15 -5.53 -13.07
N HIS A 218 -4.71 -5.97 -11.89
CA HIS A 218 -4.88 -7.36 -11.44
C HIS A 218 -5.63 -7.46 -10.10
N PHE A 219 -6.53 -8.44 -9.99
CA PHE A 219 -7.24 -8.77 -8.75
C PHE A 219 -6.58 -9.98 -8.11
N PHE A 220 -6.13 -9.83 -6.87
CA PHE A 220 -5.65 -10.95 -6.07
C PHE A 220 -6.66 -11.23 -4.96
N ILE A 221 -7.10 -12.48 -4.90
CA ILE A 221 -7.95 -12.99 -3.84
C ILE A 221 -7.04 -13.86 -2.98
N HIS A 222 -6.72 -13.39 -1.78
CA HIS A 222 -6.14 -14.27 -0.78
C HIS A 222 -7.27 -15.09 -0.17
N GLN A 223 -7.15 -16.42 -0.26
CA GLN A 223 -8.02 -17.37 0.43
C GLN A 223 -7.52 -17.59 1.86
#